data_AF-A0A661SDY0-F1
#
_entry.id   AF-A0A661SDY0-F1
#
_cell.length_a   1.000
_cell.length_b   1.000
_cell.length_c   1.000
_cell.angle_alpha   90.00
_cell.angle_beta   90.00
_cell.angle_gamma   90.00
#
_symmetry.space_group_name_H-M   'P 1'
#
loop_
_entity.id
_entity.type
_entity.pdbx_description
1 polymer ?
#
loop_
_entity_poly.entity_id
_entity_poly.type
_entity_poly.pdbx_seq_one_letter_code
_entity_poly.pdbx_strand_id
1 'polypeptide(L)'
;MRKMKMFAMAVIGMGMLCTGYGNALALAETDYTKVAENFLAYVDSGKTVSSVQPVRKDGKLVGYAMDLDGGGYVLVPATKTLPPVKAYSLNGSFSSLPKWYQDFLTGELDALQKIPAGKSRQTENKNVAKWDFLLSYDDKRASHRYRPDTFLLKTKWDQGYPYNKKLPKIGDEHVAAGCVQVAQAQVMNYHRHPETARGVATHTWNNQEFKAVLYKNYNWDIMPDVLNRSTPEYVQDELALLIHDLTITNEADYGNDGSAWTHTDAMTENFGYAMGIERMSNEDEALFFETLKKEIDNNRPVL
;
A
#
# COMPACT_ATOMS: atom_id res chain seq x y z
N MET A 1 32.53 -37.25 65.17
CA MET A 1 31.83 -36.01 64.78
C MET A 1 30.45 -36.38 64.24
N ARG A 2 29.42 -36.05 65.02
CA ARG A 2 28.00 -36.36 64.78
C ARG A 2 27.46 -35.58 63.57
N LYS A 3 26.66 -36.19 62.70
CA LYS A 3 25.59 -35.48 62.00
C LYS A 3 24.27 -36.21 62.21
N MET A 4 23.32 -35.43 62.66
CA MET A 4 22.06 -35.75 63.31
C MET A 4 20.93 -35.55 62.28
N LYS A 5 19.89 -36.38 62.36
CA LYS A 5 18.61 -36.23 61.63
C LYS A 5 17.85 -35.01 62.15
N MET A 6 17.05 -34.37 61.28
CA MET A 6 15.75 -33.68 61.50
C MET A 6 15.52 -32.68 60.35
N PHE A 7 14.32 -32.18 60.02
CA PHE A 7 12.93 -32.65 59.99
C PHE A 7 12.22 -31.63 59.06
N ALA A 8 10.99 -31.92 58.63
CA ALA A 8 10.20 -31.17 57.65
C ALA A 8 9.88 -29.71 58.01
N MET A 9 9.58 -28.89 57.00
CA MET A 9 8.58 -27.83 57.13
C MET A 9 7.85 -27.62 55.79
N ALA A 10 6.59 -28.01 55.76
CA ALA A 10 5.62 -27.56 54.76
C ALA A 10 5.24 -26.10 55.07
N VAL A 11 5.18 -25.25 54.04
CA VAL A 11 4.46 -23.98 54.10
C VAL A 11 3.35 -24.06 53.06
N ILE A 12 2.12 -24.18 53.56
CA ILE A 12 0.88 -23.92 52.85
C ILE A 12 0.71 -22.39 52.84
N GLY A 13 0.80 -21.79 51.67
CA GLY A 13 0.52 -20.38 51.43
C GLY A 13 -0.74 -20.22 50.59
N MET A 14 -1.84 -19.96 51.29
CA MET A 14 -3.19 -19.62 50.84
C MET A 14 -3.26 -18.66 49.62
N GLY A 15 -4.02 -19.09 48.60
CA GLY A 15 -5.03 -18.32 47.88
C GLY A 15 -4.74 -16.87 47.44
N MET A 16 -4.71 -16.66 46.13
CA MET A 16 -5.48 -15.57 45.54
C MET A 16 -6.11 -16.05 44.23
N LEU A 17 -7.38 -16.48 44.35
CA LEU A 17 -8.31 -16.52 43.23
C LEU A 17 -8.50 -15.08 42.76
N CYS A 18 -7.83 -14.71 41.67
CA CYS A 18 -8.28 -13.58 40.85
C CYS A 18 -9.28 -14.14 39.83
N THR A 19 -10.54 -14.05 40.21
CA THR A 19 -11.69 -14.21 39.32
C THR A 19 -11.67 -13.14 38.23
N GLY A 20 -11.61 -13.61 36.99
CA GLY A 20 -12.37 -13.11 35.84
C GLY A 20 -12.28 -11.62 35.50
N TYR A 21 -11.37 -11.30 34.58
CA TYR A 21 -11.65 -10.41 33.44
C TYR A 21 -11.03 -11.06 32.20
N GLY A 22 -11.78 -11.11 31.10
CA GLY A 22 -11.56 -11.99 29.95
C GLY A 22 -10.13 -11.96 29.38
N ASN A 23 -9.44 -13.09 29.47
CA ASN A 23 -8.23 -13.34 28.71
C ASN A 23 -8.60 -13.52 27.23
N ALA A 24 -8.47 -12.46 26.45
CA ALA A 24 -8.05 -12.66 25.06
C ALA A 24 -6.62 -13.23 25.15
N LEU A 25 -6.49 -14.56 25.07
CA LEU A 25 -5.19 -15.22 25.00
C LEU A 25 -4.37 -14.53 23.90
N ALA A 26 -3.26 -13.90 24.29
CA ALA A 26 -2.30 -13.38 23.32
C ALA A 26 -1.87 -14.54 22.42
N LEU A 27 -1.97 -14.35 21.10
CA LEU A 27 -1.50 -15.34 20.14
C LEU A 27 -0.01 -15.61 20.39
N ALA A 28 0.38 -16.88 20.35
CA ALA A 28 1.79 -17.23 20.35
C ALA A 28 2.42 -16.80 19.01
N GLU A 29 3.73 -16.56 18.97
CA GLU A 29 4.44 -16.21 17.72
C GLU A 29 4.15 -17.21 16.60
N THR A 30 4.01 -18.49 16.96
CA THR A 30 3.64 -19.61 16.08
C THR A 30 2.29 -19.44 15.40
N ASP A 31 1.34 -18.75 16.02
CA ASP A 31 0.01 -18.56 15.45
C ASP A 31 0.03 -17.54 14.29
N TYR A 32 0.90 -16.54 14.35
CA TYR A 32 1.04 -15.56 13.27
C TYR A 32 1.69 -16.19 12.04
N THR A 33 2.74 -17.01 12.23
CA THR A 33 3.35 -17.78 11.13
C THR A 33 2.34 -18.71 10.49
N LYS A 34 1.56 -19.44 11.31
CA LYS A 34 0.48 -20.30 10.82
C LYS A 34 -0.55 -19.53 9.99
N VAL A 35 -0.93 -18.33 10.42
CA VAL A 35 -1.85 -17.46 9.65
C VAL A 35 -1.26 -17.10 8.30
N ALA A 36 0.02 -16.74 8.23
CA ALA A 36 0.67 -16.41 6.96
C ALA A 36 0.79 -17.63 6.04
N GLU A 37 1.24 -18.78 6.56
CA GLU A 37 1.33 -20.03 5.79
C GLU A 37 -0.03 -20.46 5.23
N ASN A 38 -1.07 -20.43 6.07
CA ASN A 38 -2.42 -20.79 5.65
C ASN A 38 -3.02 -19.75 4.68
N PHE A 39 -2.66 -18.47 4.82
CA PHE A 39 -3.01 -17.46 3.83
C PHE A 39 -2.36 -17.75 2.47
N LEU A 40 -1.07 -18.08 2.45
CA LEU A 40 -0.31 -18.41 1.22
C LEU A 40 -0.87 -19.65 0.51
N ALA A 41 -1.32 -20.65 1.28
CA ALA A 41 -2.03 -21.81 0.76
C ALA A 41 -3.42 -21.45 0.23
N TYR A 42 -4.17 -20.62 0.96
CA TYR A 42 -5.48 -20.14 0.54
C TYR A 42 -5.43 -19.37 -0.79
N VAL A 43 -4.38 -18.57 -1.01
CA VAL A 43 -4.19 -17.84 -2.28
C VAL A 43 -3.50 -18.68 -3.37
N ASP A 44 -3.22 -19.96 -3.12
CA ASP A 44 -2.55 -20.88 -4.05
C ASP A 44 -1.20 -20.35 -4.57
N SER A 45 -0.41 -19.71 -3.69
CA SER A 45 0.85 -19.06 -4.10
C SER A 45 2.03 -20.02 -4.26
N GLY A 46 2.01 -21.17 -3.58
CA GLY A 46 3.14 -22.10 -3.49
C GLY A 46 4.36 -21.56 -2.73
N LYS A 47 4.29 -20.36 -2.16
CA LYS A 47 5.37 -19.70 -1.41
C LYS A 47 5.40 -20.20 0.04
N THR A 48 6.59 -20.23 0.64
CA THR A 48 6.79 -20.57 2.06
C THR A 48 7.40 -19.39 2.81
N VAL A 49 7.19 -19.33 4.13
CA VAL A 49 7.80 -18.32 4.99
C VAL A 49 9.28 -18.65 5.21
N SER A 50 10.16 -17.70 4.93
CA SER A 50 11.62 -17.84 5.10
C SER A 50 12.15 -17.17 6.36
N SER A 51 11.52 -16.09 6.81
CA SER A 51 11.85 -15.43 8.09
C SER A 51 10.65 -14.69 8.68
N VAL A 52 10.70 -14.43 9.98
CA VAL A 52 9.67 -13.70 10.73
C VAL A 52 10.33 -12.55 11.48
N GLN A 53 9.84 -11.34 11.27
CA GLN A 53 10.39 -10.12 11.88
C GLN A 53 9.29 -9.37 12.66
N PRO A 54 9.50 -9.02 13.94
CA PRO A 54 8.56 -8.19 14.66
C PRO A 54 8.56 -6.76 14.11
N VAL A 55 7.38 -6.25 13.77
CA VAL A 55 7.17 -4.86 13.34
C VAL A 55 6.77 -4.03 14.56
N ARG A 56 7.54 -2.97 14.84
CA ARG A 56 7.35 -2.12 16.02
C ARG A 56 7.16 -0.66 15.65
N LYS A 57 6.27 0.02 16.37
CA LYS A 57 6.11 1.48 16.37
C LYS A 57 6.43 2.00 17.77
N ASP A 58 7.41 2.88 17.90
CA ASP A 58 7.81 3.49 19.17
C ASP A 58 8.04 2.44 20.29
N GLY A 59 8.67 1.32 19.94
CA GLY A 59 8.95 0.18 20.84
C GLY A 59 7.78 -0.80 21.04
N LYS A 60 6.54 -0.41 20.71
CA LYS A 60 5.35 -1.27 20.80
C LYS A 60 5.28 -2.23 19.61
N LEU A 61 5.01 -3.52 19.87
CA LEU A 61 4.74 -4.51 18.83
C LEU A 61 3.40 -4.21 18.17
N VAL A 62 3.40 -4.02 16.84
CA VAL A 62 2.19 -3.73 16.06
C VAL A 62 1.85 -4.81 15.04
N GLY A 63 2.82 -5.67 14.69
CA GLY A 63 2.62 -6.81 13.81
C GLY A 63 3.87 -7.64 13.63
N TYR A 64 3.79 -8.59 12.70
CA TYR A 64 4.90 -9.40 12.23
C TYR A 64 4.94 -9.33 10.70
N ALA A 65 6.12 -9.06 10.15
CA ALA A 65 6.40 -9.18 8.73
C ALA A 65 7.12 -10.50 8.49
N MET A 66 6.51 -11.38 7.69
CA MET A 66 7.12 -12.63 7.25
C MET A 66 7.63 -12.47 5.84
N ASP A 67 8.94 -12.60 5.64
CA ASP A 67 9.50 -12.67 4.28
C ASP A 67 9.31 -14.08 3.71
N LEU A 68 9.15 -14.16 2.40
CA LEU A 68 8.87 -15.41 1.68
C LEU A 68 10.10 -15.93 0.95
N ASP A 69 10.17 -17.25 0.77
CA ASP A 69 11.23 -17.85 -0.06
C ASP A 69 11.11 -17.40 -1.53
N GLY A 70 12.27 -17.11 -2.14
CA GLY A 70 12.33 -16.50 -3.46
C GLY A 70 11.70 -15.10 -3.56
N GLY A 71 11.56 -14.38 -2.44
CA GLY A 71 11.01 -13.04 -2.37
C GLY A 71 9.49 -12.98 -2.19
N GLY A 72 9.03 -11.89 -1.58
CA GLY A 72 7.65 -11.70 -1.13
C GLY A 72 7.60 -11.41 0.37
N TYR A 73 6.46 -10.94 0.86
CA TYR A 73 6.18 -10.80 2.28
C TYR A 73 4.69 -10.96 2.61
N VAL A 74 4.39 -11.29 3.86
CA VAL A 74 3.05 -11.21 4.47
C VAL A 74 3.16 -10.40 5.77
N LEU A 75 2.33 -9.35 5.91
CA LEU A 75 2.25 -8.51 7.10
C LEU A 75 0.99 -8.87 7.90
N VAL A 76 1.21 -9.46 9.08
CA VAL A 76 0.16 -9.90 10.00
C VAL A 76 0.09 -8.95 11.20
N PRO A 77 -1.06 -8.33 11.52
CA PRO A 77 -1.18 -7.44 12.68
C PRO A 77 -1.10 -8.19 14.01
N ALA A 78 -0.57 -7.54 15.05
CA ALA A 78 -0.47 -8.10 16.41
C ALA A 78 -1.79 -8.04 17.20
N THR A 79 -2.92 -7.80 16.52
CA THR A 79 -4.25 -7.73 17.13
C THR A 79 -5.28 -8.49 16.29
N LYS A 80 -6.20 -9.19 16.95
CA LYS A 80 -7.35 -9.83 16.30
C LYS A 80 -8.48 -8.85 15.95
N THR A 81 -8.41 -7.59 16.39
CA THR A 81 -9.38 -6.56 16.03
C THR A 81 -9.25 -6.13 14.56
N LEU A 82 -8.09 -6.39 13.94
CA LEU A 82 -7.83 -6.15 12.52
C LEU A 82 -7.98 -7.44 11.70
N PRO A 83 -8.16 -7.34 10.36
CA PRO A 83 -8.05 -8.49 9.48
C PRO A 83 -6.71 -9.23 9.66
N PRO A 84 -6.68 -10.56 9.57
CA PRO A 84 -5.49 -11.36 9.86
C PRO A 84 -4.31 -11.14 8.90
N VAL A 85 -4.54 -10.55 7.74
CA VAL A 85 -3.47 -10.12 6.82
C VAL A 85 -3.74 -8.66 6.47
N LYS A 86 -2.81 -7.77 6.81
CA LYS A 86 -2.92 -6.34 6.53
C LYS A 86 -2.43 -6.00 5.13
N ALA A 87 -1.32 -6.60 4.71
CA ALA A 87 -0.71 -6.42 3.41
C ALA A 87 0.12 -7.65 3.06
N TYR A 88 0.30 -7.92 1.78
CA TYR A 88 1.22 -8.96 1.31
C TYR A 88 1.69 -8.64 -0.11
N SER A 89 2.80 -9.26 -0.50
CA SER A 89 3.28 -9.32 -1.88
C SER A 89 3.94 -10.67 -2.10
N LEU A 90 3.79 -11.27 -3.29
CA LEU A 90 4.51 -12.49 -3.64
C LEU A 90 5.90 -12.22 -4.24
N ASN A 91 6.28 -10.95 -4.34
CA ASN A 91 7.57 -10.47 -4.83
C ASN A 91 8.12 -9.35 -3.94
N GLY A 92 9.44 -9.25 -3.81
CA GLY A 92 10.10 -8.23 -2.96
C GLY A 92 9.87 -8.47 -1.46
N SER A 93 10.80 -8.06 -0.61
CA SER A 93 10.67 -8.19 0.85
C SER A 93 9.94 -7.00 1.45
N PHE A 94 9.40 -7.14 2.67
CA PHE A 94 8.82 -6.00 3.39
C PHE A 94 9.86 -4.88 3.60
N SER A 95 11.10 -5.28 3.87
CA SER A 95 12.24 -4.37 4.05
C SER A 95 12.65 -3.61 2.78
N SER A 96 12.28 -4.10 1.59
CA SER A 96 12.55 -3.46 0.30
C SER A 96 11.54 -2.39 -0.10
N LEU A 97 10.40 -2.30 0.62
CA LEU A 97 9.40 -1.26 0.37
C LEU A 97 9.98 0.14 0.61
N PRO A 98 9.50 1.18 -0.07
CA PRO A 98 9.84 2.56 0.26
C PRO A 98 9.59 2.86 1.73
N LYS A 99 10.53 3.56 2.40
CA LYS A 99 10.48 3.80 3.85
C LYS A 99 9.17 4.47 4.29
N TRP A 100 8.69 5.46 3.54
CA TRP A 100 7.41 6.12 3.82
C TRP A 100 6.23 5.14 3.81
N TYR A 101 6.25 4.11 2.95
CA TYR A 101 5.18 3.14 2.85
C TYR A 101 5.25 2.12 4.00
N GLN A 102 6.47 1.72 4.40
CA GLN A 102 6.65 0.94 5.63
C GLN A 102 6.13 1.72 6.85
N ASP A 103 6.41 3.02 6.93
CA ASP A 103 5.97 3.88 8.01
C ASP A 103 4.45 4.10 8.00
N PHE A 104 3.84 4.24 6.81
CA PHE A 104 2.39 4.28 6.63
C PHE A 104 1.71 3.00 7.15
N LEU A 105 2.15 1.82 6.69
CA LEU A 105 1.59 0.54 7.13
C LEU A 105 1.75 0.34 8.64
N THR A 106 2.93 0.66 9.18
CA THR A 106 3.23 0.55 10.61
C THR A 106 2.40 1.53 11.44
N GLY A 107 2.22 2.77 10.95
CA GLY A 107 1.40 3.79 11.58
C GLY A 107 -0.09 3.43 11.61
N GLU A 108 -0.62 2.91 10.50
CA GLU A 108 -1.99 2.38 10.43
C GLU A 108 -2.22 1.24 11.43
N LEU A 109 -1.28 0.29 11.52
CA LEU A 109 -1.37 -0.80 12.48
C LEU A 109 -1.43 -0.30 13.93
N ASP A 110 -0.60 0.70 14.29
CA ASP A 110 -0.63 1.29 15.62
C ASP A 110 -1.91 2.08 15.89
N ALA A 111 -2.34 2.91 14.94
CA ALA A 111 -3.53 3.75 15.07
C ALA A 111 -4.80 2.91 15.28
N LEU A 112 -4.98 1.85 14.48
CA LEU A 112 -6.16 1.01 14.56
C LEU A 112 -6.16 0.09 15.79
N GLN A 113 -4.99 -0.24 16.36
CA GLN A 113 -4.89 -0.93 17.64
C GLN A 113 -5.35 -0.07 18.82
N LYS A 114 -5.26 1.26 18.70
CA LYS A 114 -5.63 2.20 19.77
C LYS A 114 -7.13 2.45 19.87
N ILE A 115 -7.93 2.01 18.89
CA ILE A 115 -9.39 2.18 18.89
C ILE A 115 -9.99 1.18 19.91
N PRO A 116 -10.60 1.64 21.02
CA PRO A 116 -11.21 0.74 22.00
C PRO A 116 -12.40 0.00 21.39
N ALA A 117 -12.47 -1.31 21.61
CA ALA A 117 -13.54 -2.19 21.11
C ALA A 117 -14.98 -1.74 21.46
N GLY A 118 -15.14 -0.80 22.40
CA GLY A 118 -16.43 -0.25 22.85
C GLY A 118 -16.89 1.05 22.17
N LYS A 119 -16.09 1.70 21.30
CA LYS A 119 -16.52 2.89 20.55
C LYS A 119 -16.85 2.61 19.08
N SER A 120 -16.48 1.45 18.54
CA SER A 120 -17.14 0.89 17.36
C SER A 120 -18.49 0.33 17.82
N ARG A 121 -19.61 0.88 17.33
CA ARG A 121 -20.97 0.36 17.53
C ARG A 121 -20.96 -1.18 17.65
N GLN A 122 -21.39 -1.70 18.80
CA GLN A 122 -21.96 -3.03 19.07
C GLN A 122 -22.02 -3.98 17.85
N THR A 123 -20.87 -4.43 17.36
CA THR A 123 -20.79 -5.41 16.29
C THR A 123 -19.76 -6.40 16.78
N GLU A 124 -20.13 -7.69 16.84
CA GLU A 124 -19.16 -8.76 16.96
C GLU A 124 -17.97 -8.44 16.05
N ASN A 125 -16.76 -8.57 16.57
CA ASN A 125 -15.57 -8.30 15.78
C ASN A 125 -15.59 -9.23 14.55
N LYS A 126 -16.00 -8.68 13.39
CA LYS A 126 -16.17 -9.39 12.12
C LYS A 126 -14.86 -10.06 11.66
N ASN A 127 -13.72 -9.67 12.24
CA ASN A 127 -12.44 -10.26 11.94
C ASN A 127 -12.18 -11.56 12.71
N VAL A 128 -12.91 -11.87 13.80
CA VAL A 128 -12.77 -13.16 14.53
C VAL A 128 -12.98 -14.33 13.58
N ALA A 129 -14.05 -14.33 12.80
CA ALA A 129 -14.31 -15.37 11.81
C ALA A 129 -13.21 -15.47 10.73
N LYS A 130 -12.58 -14.34 10.35
CA LYS A 130 -11.46 -14.32 9.39
C LYS A 130 -10.18 -14.92 10.00
N TRP A 131 -9.89 -14.60 11.26
CA TRP A 131 -8.79 -15.19 12.01
C TRP A 131 -9.00 -16.70 12.19
N ASP A 132 -10.18 -17.12 12.63
CA ASP A 132 -10.51 -18.53 12.81
C ASP A 132 -10.46 -19.28 11.48
N PHE A 133 -10.91 -18.65 10.39
CA PHE A 133 -10.79 -19.21 9.04
C PHE A 133 -9.34 -19.51 8.68
N LEU A 134 -8.41 -18.56 8.84
CA LEU A 134 -7.00 -18.77 8.51
C LEU A 134 -6.29 -19.69 9.52
N LEU A 135 -6.58 -19.60 10.82
CA LEU A 135 -5.97 -20.47 11.84
C LEU A 135 -6.41 -21.94 11.72
N SER A 136 -7.60 -22.18 11.15
CA SER A 136 -8.19 -23.51 10.91
C SER A 136 -8.24 -23.91 9.44
N TYR A 137 -7.57 -23.17 8.55
CA TYR A 137 -7.56 -23.47 7.13
C TYR A 137 -6.94 -24.87 6.90
N ASP A 138 -7.57 -25.63 6.01
CA ASP A 138 -7.14 -26.94 5.53
C ASP A 138 -7.25 -26.88 4.00
N ASP A 139 -6.24 -27.37 3.30
CA ASP A 139 -6.05 -27.29 1.84
C ASP A 139 -7.16 -27.98 1.02
N LYS A 140 -8.10 -28.66 1.70
CA LYS A 140 -9.33 -29.20 1.12
C LYS A 140 -10.40 -28.14 0.85
N ARG A 141 -10.28 -26.94 1.42
CA ARG A 141 -11.21 -25.82 1.14
C ARG A 141 -10.88 -25.22 -0.22
N ALA A 142 -11.88 -24.66 -0.89
CA ALA A 142 -11.68 -23.99 -2.18
C ALA A 142 -10.68 -22.84 -2.01
N SER A 143 -9.54 -22.92 -2.71
CA SER A 143 -8.55 -21.86 -2.74
C SER A 143 -9.02 -20.71 -3.62
N HIS A 144 -8.72 -19.49 -3.20
CA HIS A 144 -8.77 -18.34 -4.10
C HIS A 144 -7.51 -18.36 -4.93
N ARG A 145 -7.55 -18.97 -6.11
CA ARG A 145 -6.38 -19.02 -6.99
C ARG A 145 -5.92 -17.59 -7.32
N TYR A 146 -4.81 -17.18 -6.72
CA TYR A 146 -4.06 -16.06 -7.24
C TYR A 146 -3.59 -16.43 -8.64
N ARG A 147 -3.70 -15.46 -9.55
CA ARG A 147 -3.13 -15.57 -10.88
C ARG A 147 -2.07 -14.49 -10.96
N PRO A 148 -0.79 -14.86 -11.13
CA PRO A 148 0.26 -13.89 -11.43
C PRO A 148 -0.18 -12.97 -12.56
N ASP A 149 0.19 -11.69 -12.44
CA ASP A 149 -0.08 -10.66 -13.44
C ASP A 149 -1.57 -10.30 -13.66
N THR A 150 -2.46 -10.61 -12.71
CA THR A 150 -3.84 -10.09 -12.72
C THR A 150 -3.95 -8.69 -12.10
N PHE A 151 -3.26 -7.74 -12.71
CA PHE A 151 -3.38 -6.32 -12.40
C PHE A 151 -3.44 -5.53 -13.70
N LEU A 152 -4.06 -4.35 -13.67
CA LEU A 152 -4.28 -3.56 -14.88
C LEU A 152 -2.99 -2.88 -15.37
N LEU A 153 -2.22 -2.28 -14.45
CA LEU A 153 -1.04 -1.48 -14.76
C LEU A 153 0.22 -2.33 -14.81
N LYS A 154 0.94 -2.31 -15.95
CA LYS A 154 2.26 -2.95 -16.08
C LYS A 154 3.42 -2.02 -15.75
N THR A 155 3.16 -0.72 -15.79
CA THR A 155 4.14 0.33 -15.49
C THR A 155 4.61 0.25 -14.05
N LYS A 156 5.89 0.54 -13.84
CA LYS A 156 6.54 0.70 -12.53
C LYS A 156 7.28 2.02 -12.51
N TRP A 157 6.54 3.10 -12.80
CA TRP A 157 7.11 4.43 -12.90
C TRP A 157 7.38 5.02 -11.52
N ASP A 158 8.40 5.88 -11.45
CA ASP A 158 8.89 6.46 -10.20
C ASP A 158 8.90 8.00 -10.30
N GLN A 159 9.22 8.69 -9.22
CA GLN A 159 9.21 10.15 -9.13
C GLN A 159 10.57 10.79 -9.41
N GLY A 160 11.65 10.00 -9.41
CA GLY A 160 13.01 10.46 -9.62
C GLY A 160 13.43 10.49 -11.09
N TYR A 161 14.72 10.74 -11.34
CA TYR A 161 15.27 10.68 -12.70
C TYR A 161 15.21 9.24 -13.23
N PRO A 162 14.81 9.01 -14.50
CA PRO A 162 14.55 9.99 -15.57
C PRO A 162 13.10 10.51 -15.69
N TYR A 163 12.18 10.10 -14.82
CA TYR A 163 10.77 10.53 -14.88
C TYR A 163 10.59 12.04 -14.66
N ASN A 164 11.40 12.63 -13.77
CA ASN A 164 11.40 14.07 -13.49
C ASN A 164 12.35 14.90 -14.36
N LYS A 165 12.89 14.34 -15.47
CA LYS A 165 13.94 14.98 -16.31
C LYS A 165 13.58 16.39 -16.79
N LYS A 166 12.29 16.70 -16.95
CA LYS A 166 11.81 18.00 -17.44
C LYS A 166 11.32 18.94 -16.33
N LEU A 167 11.43 18.55 -15.07
CA LEU A 167 11.01 19.39 -13.94
C LEU A 167 12.11 20.35 -13.51
N PRO A 168 11.80 21.40 -12.73
CA PRO A 168 12.79 22.32 -12.21
C PRO A 168 13.89 21.63 -11.40
N LYS A 169 15.03 22.31 -11.25
CA LYS A 169 16.12 21.86 -10.39
C LYS A 169 16.21 22.71 -9.13
N ILE A 170 16.54 22.07 -8.01
CA ILE A 170 17.01 22.73 -6.79
C ILE A 170 18.46 22.30 -6.60
N GLY A 171 19.40 23.23 -6.81
CA GLY A 171 20.81 22.88 -6.96
C GLY A 171 21.04 22.08 -8.25
N ASP A 172 21.69 20.92 -8.15
CA ASP A 172 22.00 20.07 -9.31
C ASP A 172 20.95 18.98 -9.59
N GLU A 173 19.98 18.80 -8.70
CA GLU A 173 18.98 17.73 -8.77
C GLU A 173 17.61 18.24 -9.20
N HIS A 174 16.93 17.46 -10.04
CA HIS A 174 15.53 17.72 -10.39
C HIS A 174 14.62 17.44 -9.19
N VAL A 175 13.63 18.29 -8.98
CA VAL A 175 12.58 18.06 -7.99
C VAL A 175 11.83 16.76 -8.28
N ALA A 176 11.28 16.12 -7.25
CA ALA A 176 10.49 14.90 -7.42
C ALA A 176 9.24 15.18 -8.29
N ALA A 177 8.82 14.19 -9.08
CA ALA A 177 7.64 14.33 -9.94
C ALA A 177 6.32 14.50 -9.20
N GLY A 178 6.24 14.05 -7.95
CA GLY A 178 5.00 13.98 -7.19
C GLY A 178 4.26 12.65 -7.43
N CYS A 179 3.73 12.09 -6.36
CA CYS A 179 3.06 10.78 -6.40
C CYS A 179 1.78 10.82 -7.24
N VAL A 180 1.04 11.93 -7.19
CA VAL A 180 -0.21 12.12 -7.94
C VAL A 180 0.04 12.14 -9.45
N GLN A 181 1.06 12.87 -9.90
CA GLN A 181 1.42 12.97 -11.32
C GLN A 181 1.87 11.62 -11.86
N VAL A 182 2.72 10.90 -11.12
CA VAL A 182 3.18 9.58 -11.55
C VAL A 182 2.03 8.57 -11.55
N ALA A 183 1.15 8.58 -10.54
CA ALA A 183 -0.03 7.72 -10.52
C ALA A 183 -0.95 8.01 -11.71
N GLN A 184 -1.29 9.28 -11.95
CA GLN A 184 -2.12 9.71 -13.07
C GLN A 184 -1.50 9.37 -14.42
N ALA A 185 -0.20 9.61 -14.60
CA ALA A 185 0.52 9.28 -15.83
C ALA A 185 0.45 7.78 -16.15
N GLN A 186 0.57 6.92 -15.13
CA GLN A 186 0.45 5.46 -15.31
C GLN A 186 -0.97 5.05 -15.77
N VAL A 187 -2.01 5.66 -15.20
CA VAL A 187 -3.41 5.44 -15.63
C VAL A 187 -3.63 5.93 -17.06
N MET A 188 -3.10 7.10 -17.41
CA MET A 188 -3.18 7.63 -18.77
C MET A 188 -2.47 6.75 -19.79
N ASN A 189 -1.28 6.23 -19.45
CA ASN A 189 -0.52 5.31 -20.29
C ASN A 189 -1.24 3.97 -20.49
N TYR A 190 -1.91 3.46 -19.45
CA TYR A 190 -2.74 2.26 -19.56
C TYR A 190 -3.87 2.45 -20.59
N HIS A 191 -4.52 3.61 -20.60
CA HIS A 191 -5.53 3.96 -21.59
C HIS A 191 -4.96 4.43 -22.93
N ARG A 192 -3.66 4.76 -23.00
CA ARG A 192 -3.00 5.41 -24.14
C ARG A 192 -3.79 6.64 -24.62
N HIS A 193 -4.22 7.46 -23.67
CA HIS A 193 -5.12 8.59 -23.91
C HIS A 193 -4.63 9.85 -23.17
N PRO A 194 -4.69 11.03 -23.81
CA PRO A 194 -5.33 11.34 -25.09
C PRO A 194 -4.53 11.00 -26.34
N GLU A 195 -5.21 10.88 -27.47
CA GLU A 195 -4.59 10.97 -28.79
C GLU A 195 -3.98 12.36 -29.02
N THR A 196 -4.76 13.41 -28.74
CA THR A 196 -4.33 14.81 -28.80
C THR A 196 -4.81 15.56 -27.57
N ALA A 197 -3.87 16.09 -26.78
CA ALA A 197 -4.20 17.02 -25.72
C ALA A 197 -4.52 18.41 -26.32
N ARG A 198 -5.16 19.31 -25.55
CA ARG A 198 -5.54 20.65 -26.01
C ARG A 198 -5.47 21.70 -24.93
N GLY A 199 -5.39 22.96 -25.36
CA GLY A 199 -5.40 24.12 -24.48
C GLY A 199 -4.03 24.54 -23.99
N VAL A 200 -4.03 25.44 -23.02
CA VAL A 200 -2.83 25.99 -22.38
C VAL A 200 -3.09 26.03 -20.90
N ALA A 201 -2.19 25.45 -20.11
CA ALA A 201 -2.22 25.52 -18.65
C ALA A 201 -1.04 26.36 -18.15
N THR A 202 -1.26 27.08 -17.06
CA THR A 202 -0.24 27.89 -16.39
C THR A 202 -0.32 27.64 -14.90
N HIS A 203 0.83 27.54 -14.24
CA HIS A 203 0.91 27.37 -12.80
C HIS A 203 2.04 28.26 -12.27
N THR A 204 1.79 28.98 -11.17
CA THR A 204 2.80 29.85 -10.56
C THR A 204 3.21 29.28 -9.22
N TRP A 205 4.51 29.01 -9.07
CA TRP A 205 5.11 28.49 -7.83
C TRP A 205 6.38 29.27 -7.52
N ASN A 206 6.55 29.71 -6.26
CA ASN A 206 7.70 30.51 -5.82
C ASN A 206 8.01 31.73 -6.72
N ASN A 207 6.98 32.47 -7.12
CA ASN A 207 7.08 33.63 -8.03
C ASN A 207 7.61 33.30 -9.43
N GLN A 208 7.64 32.01 -9.81
CA GLN A 208 7.98 31.57 -11.16
C GLN A 208 6.73 31.00 -11.83
N GLU A 209 6.44 31.48 -13.04
CA GLU A 209 5.37 30.96 -13.88
C GLU A 209 5.87 29.77 -14.72
N PHE A 210 5.11 28.69 -14.69
CA PHE A 210 5.27 27.49 -15.51
C PHE A 210 4.11 27.40 -16.50
N LYS A 211 4.38 26.91 -17.70
CA LYS A 211 3.40 26.86 -18.79
C LYS A 211 3.48 25.57 -19.57
N ALA A 212 2.32 24.94 -19.79
CA ALA A 212 2.16 23.79 -20.68
C ALA A 212 1.28 24.19 -21.87
N VAL A 213 1.82 24.06 -23.09
CA VAL A 213 1.04 24.21 -24.33
C VAL A 213 0.66 22.82 -24.80
N LEU A 214 -0.62 22.47 -24.68
CA LEU A 214 -1.09 21.09 -24.76
C LEU A 214 -1.58 20.68 -26.16
N TYR A 215 -1.49 21.53 -27.18
CA TYR A 215 -1.80 21.17 -28.58
C TYR A 215 -0.79 20.18 -29.19
N LYS A 216 -0.70 18.97 -28.63
CA LYS A 216 0.28 17.95 -28.97
C LYS A 216 -0.31 16.56 -28.79
N ASN A 217 0.35 15.58 -29.41
CA ASN A 217 0.10 14.16 -29.17
C ASN A 217 1.24 13.63 -28.30
N TYR A 218 0.93 12.68 -27.42
CA TYR A 218 1.92 11.88 -26.72
C TYR A 218 2.18 10.58 -27.50
N ASN A 219 3.43 10.20 -27.65
CA ASN A 219 3.79 8.94 -28.29
C ASN A 219 3.75 7.79 -27.28
N TRP A 220 2.53 7.31 -26.99
CA TRP A 220 2.29 6.22 -26.04
C TRP A 220 3.04 4.92 -26.38
N ASP A 221 3.29 4.64 -27.67
CA ASP A 221 3.92 3.40 -28.11
C ASP A 221 5.39 3.28 -27.71
N ILE A 222 6.06 4.40 -27.46
CA ILE A 222 7.46 4.39 -27.03
C ILE A 222 7.64 4.47 -25.51
N MET A 223 6.56 4.63 -24.74
CA MET A 223 6.63 4.72 -23.27
C MET A 223 6.71 3.30 -22.66
N PRO A 224 7.86 2.89 -22.10
CA PRO A 224 8.03 1.53 -21.58
C PRO A 224 7.40 1.37 -20.19
N ASP A 225 7.21 0.11 -19.77
CA ASP A 225 6.77 -0.21 -18.42
C ASP A 225 7.74 0.29 -17.34
N VAL A 226 9.03 0.42 -17.66
CA VAL A 226 10.07 0.91 -16.75
C VAL A 226 11.03 1.83 -17.49
N LEU A 227 11.33 2.98 -16.91
CA LEU A 227 12.33 3.92 -17.40
C LEU A 227 13.59 3.88 -16.51
N ASN A 228 14.77 3.97 -17.11
CA ASN A 228 16.05 4.03 -16.40
C ASN A 228 17.08 4.88 -17.15
N ARG A 229 18.25 5.09 -16.55
CA ARG A 229 19.32 5.95 -17.10
C ARG A 229 19.87 5.48 -18.46
N SER A 230 19.76 4.20 -18.79
CA SER A 230 20.23 3.66 -20.08
C SER A 230 19.16 3.65 -21.17
N THR A 231 17.91 4.02 -20.84
CA THR A 231 16.85 4.15 -21.84
C THR A 231 17.20 5.29 -22.82
N PRO A 232 16.95 5.18 -24.14
CA PRO A 232 17.27 6.26 -25.07
C PRO A 232 16.66 7.61 -24.68
N GLU A 233 17.42 8.70 -24.86
CA GLU A 233 17.02 10.02 -24.35
C GLU A 233 15.66 10.49 -24.87
N TYR A 234 15.33 10.22 -26.14
CA TYR A 234 14.04 10.60 -26.72
C TYR A 234 12.85 9.90 -26.04
N VAL A 235 13.04 8.66 -25.57
CA VAL A 235 12.01 7.93 -24.80
C VAL A 235 11.85 8.52 -23.40
N GLN A 236 12.98 8.86 -22.76
CA GLN A 236 12.95 9.54 -21.47
C GLN A 236 12.26 10.90 -21.58
N ASP A 237 12.53 11.64 -22.66
CA ASP A 237 11.94 12.95 -22.91
C ASP A 237 10.44 12.88 -23.15
N GLU A 238 9.95 11.89 -23.89
CA GLU A 238 8.52 11.72 -24.14
C GLU A 238 7.73 11.48 -22.84
N LEU A 239 8.21 10.57 -21.99
CA LEU A 239 7.57 10.26 -20.72
C LEU A 239 7.69 11.42 -19.72
N ALA A 240 8.87 12.02 -19.60
CA ALA A 240 9.07 13.18 -18.74
C ALA A 240 8.26 14.41 -19.19
N LEU A 241 7.92 14.51 -20.49
CA LEU A 241 7.01 15.55 -21.00
C LEU A 241 5.59 15.36 -20.49
N LEU A 242 5.07 14.13 -20.52
CA LEU A 242 3.76 13.82 -19.94
C LEU A 242 3.72 14.21 -18.46
N ILE A 243 4.73 13.81 -17.68
CA ILE A 243 4.80 14.13 -16.25
C ILE A 243 4.90 15.64 -16.02
N HIS A 244 5.72 16.35 -16.79
CA HIS A 244 5.83 17.83 -16.71
C HIS A 244 4.50 18.53 -17.03
N ASP A 245 3.80 18.09 -18.06
CA ASP A 245 2.51 18.68 -18.39
C ASP A 245 1.51 18.44 -17.26
N LEU A 246 1.53 17.26 -16.64
CA LEU A 246 0.71 16.92 -15.47
C LEU A 246 1.07 17.70 -14.21
N THR A 247 2.34 18.02 -13.96
CA THR A 247 2.70 18.88 -12.81
C THR A 247 2.07 20.27 -12.97
N ILE A 248 2.01 20.79 -14.20
CA ILE A 248 1.43 22.11 -14.47
C ILE A 248 -0.10 22.06 -14.42
N THR A 249 -0.74 21.09 -15.07
CA THR A 249 -2.21 21.01 -15.08
C THR A 249 -2.81 20.67 -13.72
N ASN A 250 -2.04 20.01 -12.86
CA ASN A 250 -2.45 19.72 -11.49
C ASN A 250 -1.99 20.79 -10.48
N GLU A 251 -1.36 21.87 -10.94
CA GLU A 251 -0.84 22.93 -10.09
C GLU A 251 0.05 22.40 -8.95
N ALA A 252 0.97 21.49 -9.30
CA ALA A 252 1.79 20.78 -8.32
C ALA A 252 2.88 21.66 -7.71
N ASP A 253 2.97 21.65 -6.38
CA ASP A 253 4.08 22.27 -5.66
C ASP A 253 5.39 21.49 -5.86
N TYR A 254 6.44 22.18 -6.31
CA TYR A 254 7.77 21.59 -6.52
C TYR A 254 8.63 21.48 -5.23
N GLY A 255 7.99 21.55 -4.05
CA GLY A 255 8.63 21.45 -2.74
C GLY A 255 8.66 20.01 -2.18
N ASN A 256 9.32 19.82 -1.03
CA ASN A 256 9.53 18.49 -0.44
C ASN A 256 8.26 17.73 -0.03
N ASP A 257 7.13 18.43 0.16
CA ASP A 257 5.88 17.84 0.63
C ASP A 257 4.74 17.95 -0.40
N GLY A 258 5.10 18.08 -1.70
CA GLY A 258 4.22 18.39 -2.83
C GLY A 258 2.76 17.97 -2.68
N SER A 259 1.93 18.90 -2.21
CA SER A 259 0.48 18.77 -2.28
C SER A 259 0.08 18.98 -3.72
N ALA A 260 -0.24 17.89 -4.41
CA ALA A 260 -0.91 17.96 -5.69
C ALA A 260 -2.20 17.16 -5.63
N TRP A 261 -3.20 17.65 -6.35
CA TRP A 261 -4.46 16.96 -6.55
C TRP A 261 -4.64 16.71 -8.04
N THR A 262 -5.21 15.57 -8.41
CA THR A 262 -5.65 15.36 -9.78
C THR A 262 -6.72 16.39 -10.09
N HIS A 263 -6.49 17.33 -11.00
CA HIS A 263 -7.49 18.31 -11.39
C HIS A 263 -8.43 17.69 -12.45
N THR A 264 -9.66 17.40 -12.03
CA THR A 264 -10.68 16.75 -12.87
C THR A 264 -11.04 17.61 -14.08
N ASP A 265 -11.03 18.93 -13.91
CA ASP A 265 -11.32 19.87 -14.99
C ASP A 265 -10.24 19.77 -16.08
N ALA A 266 -8.95 19.75 -15.72
CA ALA A 266 -7.88 19.51 -16.67
C ALA A 266 -7.98 18.15 -17.38
N MET A 267 -8.39 17.09 -16.66
CA MET A 267 -8.63 15.78 -17.27
C MET A 267 -9.70 15.83 -18.36
N THR A 268 -10.78 16.59 -18.14
CA THR A 268 -11.86 16.72 -19.11
C THR A 268 -11.54 17.70 -20.23
N GLU A 269 -11.06 18.90 -19.89
CA GLU A 269 -10.85 20.00 -20.83
C GLU A 269 -9.56 19.87 -21.65
N ASN A 270 -8.45 19.48 -21.01
CA ASN A 270 -7.16 19.40 -21.67
C ASN A 270 -6.86 18.01 -22.23
N PHE A 271 -7.25 16.97 -21.50
CA PHE A 271 -6.95 15.59 -21.87
C PHE A 271 -8.18 14.82 -22.39
N GLY A 272 -9.35 15.44 -22.49
CA GLY A 272 -10.52 14.87 -23.16
C GLY A 272 -11.07 13.60 -22.51
N TYR A 273 -10.89 13.43 -21.20
CA TYR A 273 -11.55 12.35 -20.45
C TYR A 273 -13.04 12.65 -20.25
N ALA A 274 -13.81 11.61 -19.87
CA ALA A 274 -15.25 11.73 -19.66
C ALA A 274 -15.59 12.72 -18.54
N MET A 275 -16.68 13.48 -18.70
CA MET A 275 -17.17 14.43 -17.68
C MET A 275 -17.64 13.76 -16.37
N GLY A 276 -17.83 12.43 -16.38
CA GLY A 276 -18.27 11.65 -15.21
C GLY A 276 -17.13 11.18 -14.30
N ILE A 277 -15.98 11.87 -14.25
CA ILE A 277 -14.94 11.58 -13.27
C ILE A 277 -15.42 12.07 -11.91
N GLU A 278 -15.52 11.14 -10.95
CA GLU A 278 -15.98 11.43 -9.60
C GLU A 278 -14.89 11.11 -8.57
N ARG A 279 -14.90 11.86 -7.46
CA ARG A 279 -14.13 11.53 -6.26
C ARG A 279 -15.06 10.87 -5.25
N MET A 280 -14.59 9.80 -4.61
CA MET A 280 -15.37 9.06 -3.62
C MET A 280 -14.56 8.90 -2.34
N SER A 281 -15.17 9.22 -1.20
CA SER A 281 -14.62 8.91 0.13
C SER A 281 -15.04 7.50 0.56
N ASN A 282 -14.38 6.97 1.58
CA ASN A 282 -14.70 5.66 2.16
C ASN A 282 -15.68 5.74 3.36
N GLU A 283 -16.45 6.81 3.48
CA GLU A 283 -17.43 6.98 4.57
C GLU A 283 -18.52 5.90 4.54
N ASP A 284 -18.99 5.54 3.34
CA ASP A 284 -19.76 4.33 3.10
C ASP A 284 -18.82 3.24 2.58
N GLU A 285 -18.28 2.43 3.49
CA GLU A 285 -17.33 1.37 3.18
C GLU A 285 -17.87 0.37 2.16
N ALA A 286 -19.17 0.03 2.24
CA ALA A 286 -19.78 -0.97 1.36
C ALA A 286 -19.89 -0.44 -0.08
N LEU A 287 -20.42 0.77 -0.24
CA LEU A 287 -20.53 1.43 -1.53
C LEU A 287 -19.15 1.71 -2.14
N PHE A 288 -18.18 2.13 -1.31
CA PHE A 288 -16.81 2.38 -1.74
C PHE A 288 -16.16 1.13 -2.34
N PHE A 289 -16.21 -0.01 -1.63
CA PHE A 289 -15.63 -1.25 -2.15
C PHE A 289 -16.41 -1.83 -3.34
N GLU A 290 -17.73 -1.70 -3.38
CA GLU A 290 -18.53 -2.09 -4.55
C GLU A 290 -18.12 -1.27 -5.78
N THR A 291 -17.98 0.04 -5.62
CA THR A 291 -17.58 0.95 -6.70
C THR A 291 -16.16 0.65 -7.17
N LEU A 292 -15.19 0.53 -6.25
CA LEU A 292 -13.81 0.18 -6.58
C LEU A 292 -13.73 -1.14 -7.35
N LYS A 293 -14.45 -2.17 -6.89
CA LYS A 293 -14.52 -3.45 -7.59
C LYS A 293 -15.10 -3.29 -9.00
N LYS A 294 -16.21 -2.56 -9.14
CA LYS A 294 -16.84 -2.30 -10.43
C LYS A 294 -15.91 -1.59 -11.41
N GLU A 295 -15.11 -0.63 -10.95
CA GLU A 295 -14.12 0.05 -11.79
C GLU A 295 -13.05 -0.92 -12.30
N ILE A 296 -12.48 -1.73 -11.39
CA ILE A 296 -11.47 -2.73 -11.73
C ILE A 296 -12.04 -3.80 -12.68
N ASP A 297 -13.24 -4.32 -12.41
CA ASP A 297 -13.92 -5.33 -13.25
C ASP A 297 -14.25 -4.77 -14.65
N ASN A 298 -14.40 -3.45 -14.78
CA ASN A 298 -14.54 -2.74 -16.06
C ASN A 298 -13.21 -2.31 -16.67
N ASN A 299 -12.07 -2.82 -16.19
CA ASN A 299 -10.73 -2.51 -16.68
C ASN A 299 -10.38 -1.02 -16.58
N ARG A 300 -10.87 -0.32 -15.55
CA ARG A 300 -10.58 1.09 -15.27
C ARG A 300 -9.75 1.21 -13.98
N PRO A 301 -8.43 1.48 -14.07
CA PRO A 301 -7.62 1.78 -12.91
C PRO A 301 -8.16 3.00 -12.16
N VAL A 302 -8.08 2.97 -10.83
CA VAL A 302 -8.56 4.04 -9.95
C VAL A 302 -7.34 4.76 -9.32
N LEU A 303 -7.43 6.10 -9.22
CA LEU A 303 -6.45 6.96 -8.54
C LEU A 303 -6.78 7.14 -7.06
#